data_AF-A0A6M0BGC2-F1
#
_entry.id   AF-A0A6M0BGC2-F1
#
_cell.length_a   1.000
_cell.length_b   1.000
_cell.length_c   1.000
_cell.angle_alpha   90.00
_cell.angle_beta   90.00
_cell.angle_gamma   90.00
#
_symmetry.space_group_name_H-M   'P 1'
#
loop_
_entity.id
_entity.type
_entity.pdbx_description
1 polymer ?
#
loop_
_entity_poly.entity_id
_entity_poly.type
_entity_poly.pdbx_seq_one_letter_code
_entity_poly.pdbx_strand_id
1 'polypeptide(L)'
;SATKAAIDSKDLNTFHCAHFSCHGYFNYQEPRKSALILANAHKPTSAEPNPERYLRVSEEEVFDLKKCLTIDEVFGLQLEQCRLVTLSACETGLIYTNISDEYIGLPSGFLVAGSPAVVSSLWMVNDLSTALLMIKFYQNLREQMALAVALNQAQFWLRDSTQSQLLGWSRQLPLDNSLIKTIEQALDWFNPDEQPFQNPYYWAAFCVIGE
;
A
#
# COMPACT_ATOMS: atom_id res chain seq x y z
N SER A 1 -9.32 -12.26 0.50
CA SER A 1 -9.34 -10.96 -0.21
C SER A 1 -9.74 -9.87 0.78
N ALA A 2 -9.14 -8.67 0.70
CA ALA A 2 -9.52 -7.54 1.55
C ALA A 2 -10.87 -6.99 1.08
N THR A 3 -11.95 -7.31 1.80
CA THR A 3 -13.30 -6.79 1.57
C THR A 3 -13.73 -6.02 2.81
N LYS A 4 -14.66 -5.08 2.65
CA LYS A 4 -15.15 -4.30 3.79
C LYS A 4 -15.70 -5.18 4.91
N ALA A 5 -16.49 -6.19 4.56
CA ALA A 5 -17.01 -7.15 5.52
C ALA A 5 -15.91 -7.89 6.29
N ALA A 6 -14.75 -8.16 5.68
CA ALA A 6 -13.61 -8.79 6.36
C ALA A 6 -12.88 -7.82 7.31
N ILE A 7 -12.98 -6.51 7.09
CA ILE A 7 -12.46 -5.48 7.98
C ILE A 7 -13.42 -5.30 9.15
N ASP A 8 -14.72 -5.11 8.87
CA ASP A 8 -15.76 -4.89 9.89
C ASP A 8 -15.96 -6.09 10.82
N SER A 9 -15.67 -7.31 10.35
CA SER A 9 -15.79 -8.54 11.15
C SER A 9 -14.57 -8.85 12.00
N LYS A 10 -13.49 -8.07 11.88
CA LYS A 10 -12.26 -8.26 12.64
C LYS A 10 -12.06 -7.10 13.60
N ASP A 11 -11.69 -7.44 14.82
CA ASP A 11 -11.18 -6.45 15.75
C ASP A 11 -9.74 -6.10 15.34
N LEU A 12 -9.59 -4.99 14.61
CA LEU A 12 -8.28 -4.52 14.18
C LEU A 12 -7.36 -4.15 15.35
N ASN A 13 -7.94 -3.93 16.54
CA ASN A 13 -7.22 -3.66 17.77
C ASN A 13 -6.52 -4.90 18.36
N THR A 14 -6.64 -6.06 17.71
CA THR A 14 -5.91 -7.28 18.08
C THR A 14 -4.61 -7.48 17.30
N PHE A 15 -4.35 -6.64 16.28
CA PHE A 15 -3.17 -6.75 15.43
C PHE A 15 -2.18 -5.63 15.74
N HIS A 16 -0.88 -5.96 15.74
CA HIS A 16 0.19 -4.96 15.89
C HIS A 16 0.55 -4.27 14.57
N CYS A 17 0.16 -4.85 13.43
CA CYS A 17 0.44 -4.32 12.10
C CYS A 17 -0.72 -4.63 11.15
N ALA A 18 -1.15 -3.64 10.38
CA ALA A 18 -2.11 -3.78 9.29
C ALA A 18 -1.46 -3.38 7.96
N HIS A 19 -1.57 -4.21 6.93
CA HIS A 19 -1.03 -3.93 5.60
C HIS A 19 -2.16 -3.93 4.57
N PHE A 20 -2.34 -2.81 3.89
CA PHE A 20 -3.31 -2.61 2.82
C PHE A 20 -2.56 -2.44 1.49
N SER A 21 -2.70 -3.45 0.63
CA SER A 21 -2.17 -3.46 -0.74
C SER A 21 -3.32 -3.22 -1.74
N CYS A 22 -4.04 -2.10 -1.59
CA CYS A 22 -5.16 -1.76 -2.44
C CYS A 22 -5.14 -0.28 -2.86
N HIS A 23 -5.82 0.03 -3.97
CA HIS A 23 -5.86 1.37 -4.54
C HIS A 23 -6.42 2.39 -3.54
N GLY A 24 -5.85 3.59 -3.55
CA GLY A 24 -6.41 4.75 -2.86
C GLY A 24 -7.21 5.61 -3.84
N TYR A 25 -8.22 6.29 -3.34
CA TYR A 25 -8.90 7.36 -4.06
C TYR A 25 -9.03 8.59 -3.17
N PHE A 26 -8.75 9.76 -3.73
CA PHE A 26 -8.89 11.03 -3.04
C PHE A 26 -10.01 11.89 -3.64
N ASN A 27 -10.89 12.41 -2.76
CA ASN A 27 -11.95 13.33 -3.14
C ASN A 27 -11.61 14.75 -2.67
N TYR A 28 -11.18 15.62 -3.58
CA TYR A 28 -10.81 17.02 -3.26
C TYR A 28 -11.97 17.88 -2.77
N GLN A 29 -13.20 17.57 -3.21
CA GLN A 29 -14.40 18.34 -2.83
C GLN A 29 -14.90 17.90 -1.46
N GLU A 30 -14.80 16.61 -1.15
CA GLU A 30 -15.24 16.01 0.09
C GLU A 30 -14.17 15.05 0.63
N PRO A 31 -13.10 15.55 1.29
CA PRO A 31 -11.95 14.73 1.71
C PRO A 31 -12.30 13.50 2.55
N ARG A 32 -13.40 13.58 3.31
CA ARG A 32 -13.96 12.48 4.11
C ARG A 32 -14.44 11.28 3.29
N LYS A 33 -14.79 11.49 2.02
CA LYS A 33 -15.17 10.45 1.05
C LYS A 33 -13.97 9.85 0.32
N SER A 34 -12.75 10.32 0.58
CA SER A 34 -11.52 9.61 0.16
C SER A 34 -11.52 8.22 0.76
N ALA A 35 -10.98 7.23 0.05
CA ALA A 35 -11.20 5.84 0.40
C ALA A 35 -10.08 4.90 -0.09
N LEU A 36 -9.89 3.80 0.63
CA LEU A 36 -9.22 2.62 0.10
C LEU A 36 -10.25 1.78 -0.67
N ILE A 37 -9.93 1.47 -1.93
CA ILE A 37 -10.77 0.66 -2.82
C ILE A 37 -10.51 -0.82 -2.53
N LEU A 38 -11.50 -1.51 -1.98
CA LEU A 38 -11.35 -2.91 -1.57
C LEU A 38 -11.73 -3.88 -2.70
N ALA A 39 -11.34 -5.15 -2.56
CA ALA A 39 -11.36 -6.15 -3.64
C ALA A 39 -12.73 -6.40 -4.30
N ASN A 40 -13.84 -6.05 -3.64
CA ASN A 40 -15.20 -6.23 -4.14
C ASN A 40 -15.95 -4.90 -4.37
N ALA A 41 -15.24 -3.77 -4.36
CA ALA A 41 -15.81 -2.45 -4.54
C ALA A 41 -16.21 -2.17 -5.98
N HIS A 42 -15.58 -2.80 -6.97
CA HIS A 42 -15.89 -2.60 -8.38
C HIS A 42 -17.34 -2.96 -8.69
N LYS A 43 -18.01 -2.10 -9.46
CA LYS A 43 -19.38 -2.27 -9.91
C LYS A 43 -19.46 -2.23 -11.43
N PRO A 44 -20.34 -3.03 -12.08
CA PRO A 44 -20.64 -2.87 -13.49
C PRO A 44 -21.23 -1.47 -13.79
N THR A 45 -20.83 -0.89 -14.92
CA THR A 45 -21.07 0.50 -15.36
C THR A 45 -22.55 0.88 -15.55
N SER A 46 -23.49 -0.06 -15.45
CA SER A 46 -24.93 0.13 -15.69
C SER A 46 -25.72 0.73 -14.50
N ALA A 47 -25.03 1.26 -13.49
CA ALA A 47 -25.65 1.87 -12.33
C ALA A 47 -26.20 3.26 -12.63
N GLU A 48 -27.38 3.60 -12.10
CA GLU A 48 -27.84 4.99 -12.08
C GLU A 48 -26.82 5.89 -11.36
N PRO A 49 -26.57 7.11 -11.86
CA PRO A 49 -25.62 8.03 -11.26
C PRO A 49 -26.09 8.42 -9.85
N ASN A 50 -25.30 8.04 -8.84
CA ASN A 50 -25.49 8.45 -7.46
C ASN A 50 -24.11 8.75 -6.84
N PRO A 51 -23.69 10.03 -6.80
CA PRO A 51 -22.35 10.41 -6.33
C PRO A 51 -22.13 10.18 -4.83
N GLU A 52 -23.20 10.05 -4.04
CA GLU A 52 -23.10 9.70 -2.61
C GLU A 52 -22.75 8.23 -2.37
N ARG A 53 -23.00 7.37 -3.37
CA ARG A 53 -22.81 5.92 -3.25
C ARG A 53 -21.76 5.38 -4.19
N TYR A 54 -21.64 5.95 -5.37
CA TYR A 54 -20.76 5.47 -6.42
C TYR A 54 -19.68 6.49 -6.70
N LEU A 55 -18.45 6.03 -6.58
CA LEU A 55 -17.27 6.74 -6.95
C LEU A 55 -16.92 6.38 -8.40
N ARG A 56 -16.96 7.36 -9.30
CA ARG A 56 -16.55 7.20 -10.70
C ARG A 56 -15.14 7.76 -10.88
N VAL A 57 -14.19 6.87 -11.11
CA VAL A 57 -12.76 7.18 -11.31
C VAL A 57 -12.49 7.40 -12.80
N SER A 58 -13.04 6.54 -13.65
CA SER A 58 -12.96 6.65 -15.11
C SER A 58 -14.30 6.25 -15.75
N GLU A 59 -14.37 6.24 -17.08
CA GLU A 59 -15.59 5.80 -17.77
C GLU A 59 -15.94 4.33 -17.46
N GLU A 60 -14.91 3.52 -17.22
CA GLU A 60 -15.00 2.08 -17.01
C GLU A 60 -14.95 1.70 -15.51
N GLU A 61 -14.33 2.54 -14.68
CA GLU A 61 -14.14 2.25 -13.26
C GLU A 61 -15.12 3.01 -12.38
N VAL A 62 -16.07 2.24 -11.83
CA VAL A 62 -17.04 2.71 -10.85
C VAL A 62 -16.97 1.83 -9.60
N PHE A 63 -16.78 2.45 -8.45
CA PHE A 63 -16.68 1.78 -7.16
C PHE A 63 -17.88 2.10 -6.28
N ASP A 64 -18.44 1.09 -5.59
CA ASP A 64 -19.43 1.31 -4.53
C ASP A 64 -18.70 1.74 -3.26
N LEU A 65 -18.87 3.00 -2.86
CA LEU A 65 -18.27 3.57 -1.63
C LEU A 65 -18.65 2.76 -0.39
N LYS A 66 -19.85 2.14 -0.38
CA LYS A 66 -20.26 1.24 0.72
C LYS A 66 -19.44 -0.04 0.82
N LYS A 67 -18.58 -0.32 -0.16
CA LYS A 67 -17.66 -1.47 -0.18
C LYS A 67 -16.20 -1.02 -0.15
N CYS A 68 -15.93 0.27 -0.16
CA CYS A 68 -14.61 0.85 0.11
C CYS A 68 -14.43 1.03 1.62
N LEU A 69 -13.24 1.45 2.04
CA LEU A 69 -12.98 1.94 3.39
C LEU A 69 -12.70 3.44 3.31
N THR A 70 -13.71 4.27 3.61
CA THR A 70 -13.59 5.74 3.52
C THR A 70 -12.87 6.32 4.74
N ILE A 71 -12.38 7.56 4.64
CA ILE A 71 -11.78 8.28 5.79
C ILE A 71 -12.75 8.38 6.96
N ASP A 72 -14.03 8.68 6.70
CA ASP A 72 -15.05 8.72 7.76
C ASP A 72 -15.17 7.39 8.51
N GLU A 73 -14.98 6.27 7.81
CA GLU A 73 -15.01 4.94 8.41
C GLU A 73 -13.70 4.60 9.11
N VAL A 74 -12.57 5.04 8.55
CA VAL A 74 -11.25 4.92 9.20
C VAL A 74 -11.27 5.62 10.56
N PHE A 75 -11.87 6.81 10.68
CA PHE A 75 -12.02 7.50 11.96
C PHE A 75 -12.83 6.72 13.00
N GLY A 76 -13.67 5.79 12.58
CA GLY A 76 -14.43 4.89 13.46
C GLY A 76 -13.66 3.64 13.87
N LEU A 77 -12.47 3.39 13.31
CA LEU A 77 -11.65 2.24 13.68
C LEU A 77 -10.97 2.47 15.03
N GLN A 78 -10.74 1.37 15.76
CA GLN A 78 -9.96 1.34 16.99
C GLN A 78 -8.61 0.70 16.69
N LEU A 79 -7.57 1.52 16.52
CA LEU A 79 -6.23 1.09 16.10
C LEU A 79 -5.17 1.33 17.18
N GLU A 80 -5.56 1.53 18.44
CA GLU A 80 -4.63 1.90 19.53
C GLU A 80 -3.55 0.84 19.80
N GLN A 81 -3.84 -0.44 19.52
CA GLN A 81 -2.87 -1.53 19.60
C GLN A 81 -2.16 -1.81 18.25
N CYS A 82 -2.66 -1.22 17.16
CA CYS A 82 -2.08 -1.36 15.82
C CYS A 82 -0.94 -0.37 15.64
N ARG A 83 0.27 -0.82 15.99
CA ARG A 83 1.50 -0.02 15.99
C ARG A 83 1.96 0.45 14.61
N LEU A 84 1.46 -0.16 13.54
CA LEU A 84 1.84 0.19 12.18
C LEU A 84 0.70 -0.10 11.20
N VAL A 85 0.29 0.91 10.45
CA VAL A 85 -0.48 0.73 9.22
C VAL A 85 0.44 0.91 8.02
N THR A 86 0.34 0.04 7.00
CA THR A 86 1.10 0.15 5.76
C THR A 86 0.14 0.23 4.59
N LEU A 87 0.25 1.28 3.78
CA LEU A 87 -0.52 1.53 2.56
C LEU A 87 0.43 1.38 1.37
N SER A 88 0.49 0.18 0.79
CA SER A 88 1.58 -0.21 -0.14
C SER A 88 1.24 -0.10 -1.62
N ALA A 89 -0.05 -0.04 -1.98
CA ALA A 89 -0.51 -0.03 -3.37
C ALA A 89 -1.41 1.18 -3.67
N CYS A 90 -1.11 2.33 -3.08
CA CYS A 90 -1.81 3.56 -3.43
C CYS A 90 -1.48 3.95 -4.87
N GLU A 91 -2.29 3.44 -5.81
CA GLU A 91 -2.34 3.87 -7.19
C GLU A 91 -3.01 5.23 -7.28
N THR A 92 -2.20 6.27 -7.37
CA THR A 92 -2.67 7.64 -7.56
C THR A 92 -2.71 7.92 -9.08
N GLY A 93 -3.40 7.03 -9.79
CA GLY A 93 -3.46 6.95 -11.26
C GLY A 93 -4.52 7.85 -11.91
N LEU A 94 -5.12 8.78 -11.17
CA LEU A 94 -5.90 9.87 -11.75
C LEU A 94 -5.16 11.18 -11.62
N ILE A 95 -4.64 11.62 -12.75
CA ILE A 95 -4.08 12.94 -13.01
C ILE A 95 -5.12 14.01 -12.62
N TYR A 96 -5.14 14.45 -11.37
CA TYR A 96 -5.74 15.73 -10.97
C TYR A 96 -4.85 16.41 -9.91
N THR A 97 -3.80 17.02 -10.43
CA THR A 97 -3.23 18.32 -10.03
C THR A 97 -2.74 18.64 -8.62
N ASN A 98 -2.87 17.83 -7.57
CA ASN A 98 -2.21 18.15 -6.28
C ASN A 98 -1.82 16.90 -5.46
N ILE A 99 -0.66 16.32 -5.79
CA ILE A 99 -0.03 15.17 -5.10
C ILE A 99 0.22 15.45 -3.60
N SER A 100 0.22 16.71 -3.16
CA SER A 100 0.50 17.10 -1.77
C SER A 100 -0.58 16.72 -0.76
N ASP A 101 -1.85 16.68 -1.18
CA ASP A 101 -2.97 16.61 -0.23
C ASP A 101 -3.43 15.17 0.03
N GLU A 102 -3.24 14.29 -0.96
CA GLU A 102 -3.45 12.85 -0.84
C GLU A 102 -2.58 12.23 0.25
N TYR A 103 -1.33 12.70 0.36
CA TYR A 103 -0.36 12.28 1.36
C TYR A 103 -0.81 12.58 2.80
N ILE A 104 -1.59 13.65 2.99
CA ILE A 104 -2.04 14.06 4.31
C ILE A 104 -3.37 13.35 4.64
N GLY A 105 -4.28 13.14 3.69
CA GLY A 105 -5.63 12.64 3.98
C GLY A 105 -5.69 11.22 4.57
N LEU A 106 -5.28 10.21 3.79
CA LEU A 106 -5.42 8.80 4.17
C LEU A 106 -4.54 8.40 5.36
N PRO A 107 -3.22 8.68 5.35
CA PRO A 107 -2.38 8.41 6.50
C PRO A 107 -2.84 9.12 7.78
N SER A 108 -3.25 10.40 7.71
CA SER A 108 -3.76 11.10 8.90
C SER A 108 -5.05 10.48 9.44
N GLY A 109 -5.90 9.92 8.57
CA GLY A 109 -7.06 9.14 8.99
C GLY A 109 -6.70 8.01 9.95
N PHE A 110 -5.70 7.21 9.58
CA PHE A 110 -5.22 6.08 10.39
C PHE A 110 -4.51 6.52 11.67
N LEU A 111 -3.80 7.66 11.64
CA LEU A 111 -3.20 8.24 12.85
C LEU A 111 -4.27 8.71 13.84
N VAL A 112 -5.32 9.39 13.35
CA VAL A 112 -6.46 9.84 14.18
C VAL A 112 -7.23 8.65 14.76
N ALA A 113 -7.30 7.53 14.02
CA ALA A 113 -7.90 6.28 14.47
C ALA A 113 -7.06 5.53 15.54
N GLY A 114 -5.89 6.06 15.91
CA GLY A 114 -5.09 5.59 17.05
C GLY A 114 -3.81 4.82 16.68
N SER A 115 -3.53 4.59 15.39
CA SER A 115 -2.24 4.00 15.01
C SER A 115 -1.11 5.02 15.21
N PRO A 116 0.01 4.68 15.85
CA PRO A 116 1.10 5.62 16.09
C PRO A 116 1.91 5.92 14.82
N ALA A 117 1.92 4.99 13.85
CA ALA A 117 2.71 5.15 12.63
C ALA A 117 2.03 4.57 11.39
N VAL A 118 2.21 5.26 10.27
CA VAL A 118 1.75 4.85 8.94
C VAL A 118 2.91 4.87 7.96
N VAL A 119 3.07 3.80 7.18
CA VAL A 119 3.91 3.77 5.98
C VAL A 119 3.04 3.95 4.75
N SER A 120 3.38 4.87 3.86
CA SER A 120 2.64 5.10 2.61
C SER A 120 3.58 5.54 1.48
N SER A 121 3.16 5.32 0.23
CA SER A 121 3.85 5.76 -0.98
C SER A 121 3.34 7.12 -1.48
N LEU A 122 4.27 8.00 -1.85
CA LEU A 122 4.00 9.32 -2.44
C LEU A 122 3.52 9.27 -3.90
N TRP A 123 3.81 8.19 -4.61
CA TRP A 123 3.41 7.96 -6.00
C TRP A 123 3.22 6.46 -6.26
N MET A 124 2.64 6.13 -7.42
CA MET A 124 2.50 4.75 -7.87
C MET A 124 3.86 4.11 -8.14
N VAL A 125 4.17 3.03 -7.43
CA VAL A 125 5.42 2.27 -7.53
C VAL A 125 5.14 0.92 -8.18
N ASN A 126 6.11 0.40 -8.94
CA ASN A 126 6.02 -0.92 -9.55
C ASN A 126 5.79 -2.05 -8.51
N ASP A 127 4.80 -2.90 -8.78
CA ASP A 127 4.37 -3.98 -7.88
C ASP A 127 5.50 -4.90 -7.39
N LEU A 128 6.40 -5.32 -8.30
CA LEU A 128 7.51 -6.19 -7.91
C LEU A 128 8.43 -5.46 -6.94
N SER A 129 8.86 -4.23 -7.28
CA SER A 129 9.72 -3.45 -6.38
C SER A 129 9.08 -3.20 -5.02
N THR A 130 7.77 -2.90 -4.98
CA THR A 130 6.99 -2.74 -3.75
C THR A 130 6.99 -4.03 -2.93
N ALA A 131 6.74 -5.18 -3.55
CA ALA A 131 6.73 -6.46 -2.85
C ALA A 131 8.10 -6.77 -2.23
N LEU A 132 9.17 -6.62 -3.00
CA LEU A 132 10.55 -6.84 -2.53
C LEU A 132 10.89 -5.89 -1.36
N LEU A 133 10.57 -4.60 -1.51
CA LEU A 133 10.79 -3.59 -0.47
C LEU A 133 10.04 -3.93 0.82
N MET A 134 8.76 -4.26 0.73
CA MET A 134 7.91 -4.53 1.90
C MET A 134 8.33 -5.81 2.62
N ILE A 135 8.68 -6.87 1.89
CA ILE A 135 9.22 -8.09 2.50
C ILE A 135 10.50 -7.77 3.27
N LYS A 136 11.43 -7.03 2.67
CA LYS A 136 12.68 -6.64 3.33
C LYS A 136 12.43 -5.74 4.54
N PHE A 137 11.51 -4.78 4.42
CA PHE A 137 11.11 -3.90 5.51
C PHE A 137 10.57 -4.70 6.71
N TYR A 138 9.67 -5.66 6.49
CA TYR A 138 9.16 -6.51 7.57
C TYR A 138 10.22 -7.46 8.15
N GLN A 139 11.18 -7.93 7.35
CA GLN A 139 12.34 -8.66 7.87
C GLN A 139 13.15 -7.78 8.84
N ASN A 140 13.44 -6.52 8.47
CA ASN A 140 14.15 -5.56 9.31
C ASN A 140 13.36 -5.26 10.61
N LEU A 141 12.02 -5.14 10.54
CA LEU A 141 11.18 -4.94 11.73
C LEU A 141 11.18 -6.15 12.67
N ARG A 142 11.24 -7.37 12.12
CA ARG A 142 11.39 -8.58 12.95
C ARG A 142 12.71 -8.61 13.72
N GLU A 143 13.73 -7.91 13.23
CA GLU A 143 15.00 -7.70 13.92
C GLU A 143 14.94 -6.54 14.94
N GLN A 144 13.73 -6.05 15.28
CA GLN A 144 13.47 -5.00 16.27
C GLN A 144 14.09 -3.64 15.91
N MET A 145 14.33 -3.37 14.62
CA MET A 145 14.74 -2.05 14.17
C MET A 145 13.62 -1.02 14.33
N ALA A 146 14.00 0.24 14.58
CA ALA A 146 13.05 1.36 14.54
C ALA A 146 12.44 1.51 13.14
N LEU A 147 11.17 1.90 13.03
CA LEU A 147 10.40 1.95 11.78
C LEU A 147 11.12 2.68 10.65
N ALA A 148 11.55 3.93 10.89
CA ALA A 148 12.25 4.74 9.90
C ALA A 148 13.57 4.11 9.46
N VAL A 149 14.31 3.49 10.38
CA VAL A 149 15.57 2.79 10.10
C VAL A 149 15.32 1.54 9.27
N ALA A 150 14.31 0.75 9.64
CA ALA A 150 13.93 -0.46 8.93
C ALA A 150 13.53 -0.16 7.47
N LEU A 151 12.74 0.89 7.25
CA LEU A 151 12.32 1.32 5.91
C LEU A 151 13.51 1.83 5.11
N ASN A 152 14.32 2.71 5.71
CA ASN A 152 15.49 3.28 5.05
C ASN A 152 16.52 2.20 4.63
N GLN A 153 16.77 1.21 5.49
CA GLN A 153 17.63 0.09 5.15
C GLN A 153 17.04 -0.79 4.05
N ALA A 154 15.73 -1.00 4.04
CA ALA A 154 15.08 -1.74 2.95
C ALA A 154 15.18 -0.99 1.61
N GLN A 155 15.06 0.35 1.63
CA GLN A 155 15.22 1.20 0.45
C GLN A 155 16.66 1.13 -0.10
N PHE A 156 17.67 1.27 0.77
CA PHE A 156 19.06 1.14 0.35
C PHE A 156 19.38 -0.26 -0.17
N TRP A 157 18.90 -1.29 0.51
CA TRP A 157 19.04 -2.67 0.06
C TRP A 157 18.47 -2.85 -1.36
N LEU A 158 17.26 -2.36 -1.62
CA LEU A 158 16.63 -2.52 -2.93
C LEU A 158 17.36 -1.73 -4.03
N ARG A 159 17.81 -0.50 -3.71
CA ARG A 159 18.60 0.35 -4.61
C ARG A 159 19.91 -0.31 -5.04
N ASP A 160 20.61 -0.93 -4.09
CA ASP A 160 21.99 -1.41 -4.28
C ASP A 160 22.05 -2.89 -4.70
N SER A 161 20.93 -3.62 -4.60
CA SER A 161 20.90 -5.05 -4.94
C SER A 161 20.94 -5.27 -6.44
N THR A 162 21.83 -6.16 -6.88
CA THR A 162 21.85 -6.66 -8.25
C THR A 162 20.75 -7.70 -8.49
N GLN A 163 20.45 -7.96 -9.75
CA GLN A 163 19.53 -9.02 -10.16
C GLN A 163 19.87 -10.38 -9.51
N SER A 164 21.15 -10.76 -9.54
CA SER A 164 21.61 -12.04 -8.99
C SER A 164 21.46 -12.10 -7.46
N GLN A 165 21.68 -10.98 -6.77
CA GLN A 165 21.45 -10.87 -5.32
C GLN A 165 19.97 -10.97 -4.97
N LEU A 166 19.09 -10.31 -5.74
CA LEU A 166 17.64 -10.37 -5.55
C LEU A 166 17.11 -11.79 -5.78
N LEU A 167 17.56 -12.50 -6.83
CA LEU A 167 17.23 -13.90 -7.05
C LEU A 167 17.74 -14.82 -5.94
N GLY A 168 18.98 -14.60 -5.50
CA GLY A 168 19.58 -15.39 -4.42
C GLY A 168 18.82 -15.22 -3.10
N TRP A 169 18.40 -14.00 -2.79
CA TRP A 169 17.58 -13.67 -1.63
C TRP A 169 16.16 -14.21 -1.74
N SER A 170 15.50 -14.07 -2.91
CA SER A 170 14.10 -14.50 -3.09
C SER A 170 13.92 -15.99 -2.84
N ARG A 171 14.88 -16.83 -3.28
CA ARG A 171 14.90 -18.28 -3.04
C ARG A 171 14.98 -18.70 -1.57
N GLN A 172 15.37 -17.79 -0.68
CA GLN A 172 15.46 -18.04 0.76
C GLN A 172 14.17 -17.67 1.50
N LEU A 173 13.23 -17.02 0.81
CA LEU A 173 11.98 -16.59 1.43
C LEU A 173 11.08 -17.81 1.70
N PRO A 174 10.30 -17.78 2.80
CA PRO A 174 9.32 -18.81 3.11
C PRO A 174 8.04 -18.62 2.27
N LEU A 175 8.19 -18.51 0.96
CA LEU A 175 7.10 -18.35 0.00
C LEU A 175 6.88 -19.66 -0.77
N ASP A 176 5.69 -19.81 -1.34
CA ASP A 176 5.42 -20.93 -2.23
C ASP A 176 6.26 -20.83 -3.53
N ASN A 177 6.51 -21.98 -4.15
CA ASN A 177 7.34 -22.06 -5.36
C ASN A 177 6.73 -21.28 -6.54
N SER A 178 5.41 -21.09 -6.58
CA SER A 178 4.74 -20.30 -7.63
C SER A 178 5.09 -18.83 -7.55
N LEU A 179 5.06 -18.24 -6.35
CA LEU A 179 5.41 -16.84 -6.10
C LEU A 179 6.89 -16.60 -6.33
N ILE A 180 7.75 -17.54 -5.89
CA ILE A 180 9.19 -17.47 -6.21
C ILE A 180 9.39 -17.42 -7.71
N LYS A 181 8.73 -18.32 -8.47
CA LYS A 181 8.82 -18.33 -9.93
C LYS A 181 8.34 -17.03 -10.58
N THR A 182 7.30 -16.39 -10.05
CA THR A 182 6.85 -15.07 -10.52
C THR A 182 7.92 -14.00 -10.32
N ILE A 183 8.60 -13.99 -9.17
CA ILE A 183 9.72 -13.07 -8.91
C ILE A 183 10.87 -13.36 -9.88
N GLU A 184 11.23 -14.63 -10.08
CA GLU A 184 12.29 -15.03 -11.01
C GLU A 184 11.99 -14.56 -12.44
N GLN A 185 10.80 -14.85 -12.96
CA GLN A 185 10.36 -14.44 -14.30
C GLN A 185 10.39 -12.93 -14.53
N ALA A 186 10.09 -12.16 -13.48
CA ALA A 186 10.10 -10.72 -13.59
C ALA A 186 11.54 -10.14 -13.49
N LEU A 187 12.47 -10.84 -12.84
CA LEU A 187 13.88 -10.49 -12.78
C LEU A 187 14.71 -11.01 -13.97
N ASP A 188 14.20 -11.97 -14.74
CA ASP A 188 14.87 -12.55 -15.92
C ASP A 188 15.13 -11.53 -17.04
N TRP A 189 14.44 -10.38 -17.02
CA TRP A 189 14.62 -9.30 -18.00
C TRP A 189 15.90 -8.47 -17.77
N PHE A 190 16.57 -8.66 -16.63
CA PHE A 190 17.76 -7.88 -16.24
C PHE A 190 19.01 -8.75 -16.27
N ASN A 191 20.16 -8.13 -16.51
CA ASN A 191 21.44 -8.85 -16.46
C ASN A 191 21.85 -9.15 -15.00
N PRO A 192 22.62 -10.23 -14.72
CA PRO A 192 22.96 -10.63 -13.35
C PRO A 192 23.62 -9.57 -12.46
N ASP A 193 24.43 -8.68 -13.05
CA ASP A 193 25.17 -7.62 -12.37
C ASP A 193 24.44 -6.26 -12.40
N GLU A 194 23.31 -6.19 -13.10
CA GLU A 194 22.48 -4.98 -13.17
C GLU A 194 21.74 -4.76 -11.86
N GLN A 195 21.51 -3.50 -11.47
CA GLN A 195 20.69 -3.10 -10.33
C GLN A 195 19.30 -2.67 -10.84
N PRO A 196 18.30 -3.58 -10.92
CA PRO A 196 17.05 -3.33 -11.63
C PRO A 196 16.26 -2.15 -11.06
N PHE A 197 16.42 -1.90 -9.76
CA PHE A 197 15.65 -0.92 -8.99
C PHE A 197 16.52 0.22 -8.44
N GLN A 198 17.66 0.50 -9.08
CA GLN A 198 18.56 1.59 -8.65
C GLN A 198 17.86 2.95 -8.68
N ASN A 199 16.97 3.18 -9.65
CA ASN A 199 16.25 4.44 -9.80
C ASN A 199 15.34 4.71 -8.57
N PRO A 200 15.36 5.92 -7.99
CA PRO A 200 14.54 6.28 -6.83
C PRO A 200 13.04 6.09 -7.02
N TYR A 201 12.55 6.08 -8.26
CA TYR A 201 11.15 5.77 -8.58
C TYR A 201 10.64 4.50 -7.89
N TYR A 202 11.49 3.48 -7.73
CA TYR A 202 11.12 2.16 -7.21
C TYR A 202 11.05 2.05 -5.68
N TRP A 203 11.57 3.03 -4.94
CA TRP A 203 11.72 2.88 -3.48
C TRP A 203 11.56 4.19 -2.70
N ALA A 204 11.86 5.34 -3.29
CA ALA A 204 11.85 6.63 -2.60
C ALA A 204 10.44 7.16 -2.33
N ALA A 205 9.41 6.55 -2.93
CA ALA A 205 8.02 6.93 -2.68
C ALA A 205 7.62 6.68 -1.23
N PHE A 206 8.20 5.65 -0.60
CA PHE A 206 7.76 5.21 0.72
C PHE A 206 8.36 6.04 1.83
N CYS A 207 7.51 6.43 2.77
CA CYS A 207 7.92 7.15 3.98
C CYS A 207 7.07 6.74 5.18
N VAL A 208 7.61 6.98 6.37
CA VAL A 208 6.93 6.79 7.66
C VAL A 208 6.35 8.13 8.11
N ILE A 209 5.12 8.10 8.60
CA ILE A 209 4.39 9.24 9.16
C ILE A 209 3.95 8.85 10.57
N GLY A 210 4.26 9.67 11.58
CA GLY A 210 4.01 9.35 13.00
C GLY A 210 5.22 8.73 13.71
N GLU A 211 5.07 8.44 15.01
CA GLU A 211 6.13 7.94 15.92
C GLU A 211 5.64 6.83 16.86
#